data_AF-A0A392N523-F1
#
_entry.id   AF-A0A392N523-F1
#
_cell.length_a   1.000
_cell.length_b   1.000
_cell.length_c   1.000
_cell.angle_alpha   90.00
_cell.angle_beta   90.00
_cell.angle_gamma   90.00
#
_symmetry.space_group_name_H-M   'P 1'
#
loop_
_entity.id
_entity.type
_entity.pdbx_description
1 polymer ?
#
loop_
_entity_poly.entity_id
_entity_poly.type
_entity_poly.pdbx_seq_one_letter_code
_entity_poly.pdbx_strand_id
1 'polypeptide(L)'
;MESMLGGSKFFIILVDFQVDSESISVGKAAIGSLLGGIGYFYGQSKIALSRTLNFREHVDYVSYWPAELYTAVPSRSFFPRGFLWDEGFHQLLIWRWDIRISLDIIGHWLDLMNIDGWIPREQILGTEAL
;
A
#
# COMPACT_ATOMS: atom_id res chain seq x y z
N MET A 1 43.07 9.25 42.31
CA MET A 1 44.23 9.28 41.41
C MET A 1 43.70 9.07 39.99
N GLU A 2 44.11 9.96 39.10
CA GLU A 2 43.71 10.18 37.69
C GLU A 2 43.60 8.90 36.83
N SER A 3 42.94 8.84 35.66
CA SER A 3 42.70 9.82 34.58
C SER A 3 41.40 9.44 33.82
N MET A 4 40.55 10.32 33.24
CA MET A 4 40.71 11.38 32.23
C MET A 4 41.22 10.94 30.85
N LEU A 5 40.34 10.32 30.05
CA LEU A 5 40.24 10.42 28.57
C LEU A 5 38.76 10.16 28.23
N GLY A 6 37.95 11.11 27.73
CA GLY A 6 38.21 11.98 26.60
C GLY A 6 37.64 11.36 25.33
N GLY A 7 36.31 11.19 25.26
CA GLY A 7 35.63 10.71 24.06
C GLY A 7 34.19 11.21 24.06
N SER A 8 33.87 12.09 23.11
CA SER A 8 32.52 12.58 22.83
C SER A 8 31.63 11.39 22.46
N LYS A 9 30.97 10.81 23.46
CA LYS A 9 29.84 9.90 23.23
C LYS A 9 28.76 10.73 22.54
N PHE A 10 28.58 10.50 21.24
CA PHE A 10 27.34 10.79 20.55
C PHE A 10 26.20 10.24 21.42
N PHE A 11 25.52 11.14 22.11
CA PHE A 11 24.35 10.85 22.93
C PHE A 11 23.21 10.61 21.94
N ILE A 12 23.19 9.43 21.30
CA ILE A 12 21.92 8.89 20.80
C ILE A 12 21.15 8.59 22.09
N ILE A 13 20.24 9.49 22.43
CA ILE A 13 19.23 9.24 23.44
C ILE A 13 18.41 8.07 22.91
N LEU A 14 18.82 6.85 23.27
CA LEU A 14 17.92 5.71 23.30
C LEU A 14 16.93 6.01 24.42
N VAL A 15 15.90 6.79 24.11
CA VAL A 15 14.71 6.84 24.94
C VAL A 15 14.17 5.42 24.87
N ASP A 16 14.34 4.66 25.95
CA ASP A 16 13.62 3.42 26.15
C ASP A 16 12.15 3.82 26.33
N PHE A 17 11.42 3.88 25.21
CA PHE A 17 9.99 4.11 25.25
C PHE A 17 9.36 2.87 25.86
N GLN A 18 9.06 2.93 27.16
CA GLN A 18 8.16 1.96 27.76
C GLN A 18 6.79 2.13 27.14
N VAL A 19 6.48 1.24 26.20
CA VAL A 19 5.14 1.08 25.62
C VAL A 19 4.34 0.19 26.57
N ASP A 20 3.19 0.67 27.03
CA ASP A 20 2.33 -0.09 27.93
C ASP A 20 1.71 -1.32 27.23
N SER A 21 1.19 -2.26 28.02
CA SER A 21 0.63 -3.50 27.47
C SER A 21 -0.61 -3.29 26.58
N GLU A 22 -1.40 -2.25 26.84
CA GLU A 22 -2.57 -1.93 26.03
C GLU A 22 -2.13 -1.41 24.66
N SER A 23 -1.18 -0.49 24.61
CA SER A 23 -0.56 0.01 23.37
C SER A 23 0.06 -1.12 22.54
N ILE A 24 0.73 -2.09 23.17
CA ILE A 24 1.27 -3.28 22.48
C ILE A 24 0.13 -4.11 21.87
N SER A 25 -0.97 -4.31 22.60
CA SER A 25 -2.13 -5.05 22.13
C SER A 25 -2.77 -4.38 20.91
N VAL A 26 -2.97 -3.06 20.97
CA VAL A 26 -3.48 -2.25 19.85
C VAL A 26 -2.56 -2.34 18.64
N GLY A 27 -1.24 -2.22 18.83
CA GLY A 27 -0.27 -2.34 17.75
C GLY A 27 -0.32 -3.71 17.05
N LYS A 28 -0.43 -4.80 17.82
CA LYS A 28 -0.60 -6.15 17.27
C LYS A 28 -1.90 -6.29 16.48
N ALA A 29 -3.01 -5.75 16.99
CA ALA A 29 -4.29 -5.78 16.30
C ALA A 29 -4.26 -4.96 15.01
N ALA A 30 -3.61 -3.79 15.02
CA ALA A 30 -3.48 -2.92 13.85
C ALA A 30 -2.65 -3.59 12.74
N ILE A 31 -1.45 -4.10 13.05
CA ILE A 31 -0.61 -4.79 12.07
C ILE A 31 -1.26 -6.09 11.60
N GLY A 32 -1.84 -6.87 12.52
CA GLY A 32 -2.56 -8.10 12.16
C GLY A 32 -3.73 -7.84 11.23
N SER A 33 -4.48 -6.75 11.44
CA SER A 33 -5.58 -6.35 10.57
C SER A 33 -5.10 -5.88 9.19
N LEU A 34 -4.00 -5.12 9.13
CA LEU A 34 -3.37 -4.69 7.87
C LEU A 34 -2.92 -5.89 7.04
N LEU A 35 -2.15 -6.81 7.64
CA LEU A 35 -1.66 -8.00 6.97
C LEU A 35 -2.81 -8.93 6.56
N GLY A 36 -3.84 -9.06 7.40
CA GLY A 36 -5.06 -9.81 7.08
C GLY A 36 -5.95 -9.13 6.04
N GLY A 37 -5.64 -7.90 5.64
CA GLY A 37 -6.27 -7.17 4.54
C GLY A 37 -5.57 -7.37 3.19
N ILE A 38 -4.43 -8.07 3.15
CA ILE A 38 -3.76 -8.39 1.89
C ILE A 38 -4.58 -9.41 1.12
N GLY A 39 -4.83 -9.13 -0.16
CA GLY A 39 -5.61 -9.99 -1.06
C GLY A 39 -4.95 -10.10 -2.44
N TYR A 40 -5.44 -11.07 -3.21
CA TYR A 40 -5.11 -11.25 -4.63
C TYR A 40 -6.38 -11.04 -5.45
N PHE A 41 -6.28 -10.18 -6.46
CA PHE A 41 -7.38 -9.78 -7.32
C PHE A 41 -7.03 -10.05 -8.78
N TYR A 42 -8.00 -10.46 -9.59
CA TYR A 42 -7.82 -10.73 -11.00
C TYR A 42 -9.03 -10.25 -11.80
N GLY A 43 -8.80 -9.58 -12.91
CA GLY A 43 -9.88 -9.16 -13.81
C GLY A 43 -9.51 -8.03 -14.74
N GLN A 44 -10.51 -7.35 -15.28
CA GLN A 44 -10.35 -6.22 -16.21
C GLN A 44 -10.94 -4.95 -15.63
N SER A 45 -10.11 -3.92 -15.47
CA SER A 45 -10.55 -2.58 -15.09
C SER A 45 -11.31 -1.90 -16.24
N LYS A 46 -12.26 -1.02 -15.91
CA LYS A 46 -12.91 -0.13 -16.88
C LYS A 46 -12.25 1.25 -16.86
N ILE A 47 -11.83 1.73 -18.02
CA ILE A 47 -11.14 3.01 -18.17
C ILE A 47 -11.91 3.92 -19.12
N ALA A 48 -12.04 5.18 -18.73
CA ALA A 48 -12.59 6.24 -19.57
C ALA A 48 -11.58 6.68 -20.63
N LEU A 49 -11.96 6.63 -21.91
CA LEU A 49 -11.17 7.16 -23.02
C LEU A 49 -11.30 8.69 -23.07
N SER A 50 -10.52 9.40 -22.25
CA SER A 50 -10.46 10.86 -22.32
C SER A 50 -9.49 11.29 -23.42
N ARG A 51 -9.93 11.35 -24.68
CA ARG A 51 -9.19 12.08 -25.73
C ARG A 51 -9.58 13.56 -25.79
N THR A 52 -10.69 13.96 -25.18
CA THR A 52 -11.15 15.34 -25.20
C THR A 52 -12.02 15.62 -23.98
N LEU A 53 -11.47 16.37 -23.01
CA LEU A 53 -12.22 16.95 -21.90
C LEU A 53 -13.14 18.09 -22.41
N ASN A 54 -14.09 17.76 -23.27
CA ASN A 54 -15.28 18.56 -23.43
C ASN A 54 -16.29 17.99 -22.43
N PHE A 55 -16.48 18.69 -21.31
CA PHE A 55 -17.33 18.32 -20.15
C PHE A 55 -18.83 18.11 -20.47
N ARG A 56 -19.20 17.87 -21.74
CA ARG A 56 -20.58 17.77 -22.25
C ARG A 56 -20.87 16.53 -23.09
N GLU A 57 -19.90 15.65 -23.34
CA GLU A 57 -20.10 14.45 -24.16
C GLU A 57 -20.01 13.15 -23.35
N HIS A 58 -20.71 12.11 -23.85
CA HIS A 58 -20.67 10.75 -23.30
C HIS A 58 -19.22 10.28 -23.18
N VAL A 59 -18.84 9.81 -21.99
CA VAL A 59 -17.52 9.23 -21.76
C VAL A 59 -17.58 7.77 -22.19
N ASP A 60 -16.90 7.43 -23.27
CA ASP A 60 -16.75 6.03 -23.68
C ASP A 60 -15.81 5.31 -22.70
N TYR A 61 -16.23 4.12 -22.28
CA TYR A 61 -15.45 3.23 -21.42
C TYR A 61 -14.95 2.04 -22.21
N VAL A 62 -13.70 1.66 -21.97
CA VAL A 62 -13.11 0.43 -22.49
C VAL A 62 -12.71 -0.49 -21.35
N SER A 63 -12.84 -1.78 -21.60
CA SER A 63 -12.23 -2.79 -20.74
C SER A 63 -10.74 -2.80 -21.01
N TYR A 64 -9.95 -2.66 -19.95
CA TYR A 64 -8.50 -2.75 -20.04
C TYR A 64 -8.05 -4.21 -20.16
N TRP A 65 -6.74 -4.45 -20.28
CA TRP A 65 -6.24 -5.82 -20.34
C TRP A 65 -6.53 -6.57 -19.03
N PRO A 66 -6.71 -7.90 -19.07
CA PRO A 66 -6.77 -8.71 -17.85
C PRO A 66 -5.48 -8.57 -17.06
N ALA A 67 -5.61 -8.22 -15.79
CA ALA A 67 -4.47 -7.99 -14.91
C ALA A 67 -4.74 -8.60 -13.53
N GLU A 68 -3.65 -8.83 -12.81
CA GLU A 68 -3.65 -9.32 -11.45
C GLU A 68 -3.05 -8.29 -10.50
N LEU A 69 -3.48 -8.33 -9.25
CA LEU A 69 -2.96 -7.45 -8.21
C LEU A 69 -2.93 -8.17 -6.87
N TYR A 70 -1.73 -8.31 -6.31
CA TYR A 70 -1.50 -8.69 -4.93
C TYR A 70 -1.25 -7.41 -4.10
N THR A 71 -2.15 -7.07 -3.18
CA THR A 71 -2.10 -5.77 -2.47
C THR A 71 -2.85 -5.78 -1.15
N ALA A 72 -2.49 -4.89 -0.23
CA ALA A 72 -3.33 -4.56 0.91
C ALA A 72 -4.53 -3.70 0.49
N VAL A 73 -5.61 -3.75 1.28
CA VAL A 73 -6.82 -2.96 1.05
C VAL A 73 -7.08 -2.00 2.23
N PRO A 74 -7.60 -0.78 1.99
CA PRO A 74 -7.86 0.18 3.07
C PRO A 74 -8.91 -0.32 4.07
N SER A 75 -9.91 -1.07 3.59
CA SER A 75 -10.94 -1.65 4.43
C SER A 75 -11.54 -2.89 3.77
N ARG A 76 -11.50 -4.02 4.48
CA ARG A 76 -12.09 -5.29 4.00
C ARG A 76 -13.60 -5.21 3.76
N SER A 77 -14.31 -4.29 4.43
CA SER A 77 -15.78 -4.19 4.35
C SER A 77 -16.27 -3.13 3.37
N PHE A 78 -15.54 -2.01 3.24
CA PHE A 78 -15.98 -0.86 2.43
C PHE A 78 -15.18 -0.67 1.14
N PHE A 79 -13.91 -1.10 1.15
CA PHE A 79 -12.97 -0.88 0.06
C PHE A 79 -12.11 -2.13 -0.17
N PRO A 80 -12.71 -3.28 -0.57
CA PRO A 80 -12.00 -4.55 -0.70
C PRO A 80 -11.19 -4.61 -2.01
N ARG A 81 -10.37 -3.58 -2.28
CA ARG A 81 -9.60 -3.43 -3.52
C ARG A 81 -8.39 -2.51 -3.36
N GLY A 82 -7.49 -2.55 -4.34
CA GLY A 82 -6.27 -1.75 -4.34
C GLY A 82 -6.52 -0.27 -4.63
N PHE A 83 -5.89 0.59 -3.81
CA PHE A 83 -5.79 2.03 -4.06
C PHE A 83 -4.32 2.44 -4.06
N LEU A 84 -3.88 3.07 -5.15
CA LEU A 84 -2.46 3.29 -5.43
C LEU A 84 -1.78 4.14 -4.35
N TRP A 85 -2.46 5.18 -3.88
CA TRP A 85 -1.90 6.11 -2.90
C TRP A 85 -1.95 5.54 -1.47
N ASP A 86 -3.04 4.86 -1.09
CA ASP A 86 -3.15 4.14 0.20
C ASP A 86 -2.06 3.08 0.32
N GLU A 87 -1.74 2.37 -0.78
CA GLU A 87 -0.72 1.32 -0.75
C GLU A 87 0.65 1.87 -0.35
N GLY A 88 0.99 3.10 -0.77
CA GLY A 88 2.22 3.77 -0.32
C GLY A 88 2.31 3.87 1.21
N PHE A 89 1.19 4.11 1.90
CA PHE A 89 1.13 4.14 3.37
C PHE A 89 1.13 2.75 3.99
N HIS A 90 0.43 1.78 3.40
CA HIS A 90 0.48 0.38 3.85
C HIS A 90 1.91 -0.15 3.87
N GLN A 91 2.67 0.16 2.82
CA GLN A 91 4.03 -0.33 2.67
C GLN A 91 4.94 0.15 3.80
N LEU A 92 4.79 1.39 4.32
CA LEU A 92 5.56 1.91 5.46
C LEU A 92 5.56 0.99 6.70
N LEU A 93 4.52 0.18 6.86
CA LEU A 93 4.38 -0.81 7.93
C LEU A 93 4.73 -2.22 7.46
N ILE A 94 4.28 -2.63 6.27
CA ILE A 94 4.50 -3.99 5.74
C ILE A 94 5.99 -4.28 5.57
N TRP A 95 6.79 -3.34 5.05
CA TRP A 95 8.23 -3.57 4.84
C TRP A 95 8.99 -3.82 6.15
N ARG A 96 8.53 -3.24 7.26
CA ARG A 96 9.09 -3.46 8.60
C ARG A 96 8.76 -4.84 9.13
N TRP A 97 7.68 -5.45 8.65
CA TRP A 97 7.26 -6.80 9.01
C TRP A 97 7.94 -7.86 8.14
N ASP A 98 7.81 -7.74 6.81
CA ASP A 98 8.47 -8.62 5.84
C ASP A 98 8.70 -7.89 4.50
N ILE A 99 9.97 -7.70 4.16
CA ILE A 99 10.38 -7.02 2.92
C ILE A 99 9.96 -7.79 1.65
N ARG A 100 9.81 -9.11 1.71
CA ARG A 100 9.46 -9.92 0.54
C ARG A 100 8.00 -9.67 0.14
N ILE A 101 7.10 -9.62 1.12
CA ILE A 101 5.70 -9.24 0.91
C ILE A 101 5.63 -7.84 0.28
N SER A 102 6.44 -6.90 0.79
CA SER A 102 6.49 -5.54 0.27
C SER A 102 6.93 -5.49 -1.20
N LEU A 103 8.01 -6.21 -1.54
CA LEU A 103 8.52 -6.28 -2.91
C LEU A 103 7.54 -6.95 -3.87
N ASP A 104 6.86 -8.02 -3.44
CA ASP A 104 5.84 -8.69 -4.26
C ASP A 104 4.66 -7.76 -4.56
N ILE A 105 4.18 -7.01 -3.56
CA ILE A 105 3.09 -6.04 -3.74
C ILE A 105 3.51 -4.91 -4.68
N ILE A 106 4.69 -4.31 -4.46
CA ILE A 106 5.20 -3.24 -5.31
C ILE A 106 5.37 -3.73 -6.75
N GLY A 107 5.86 -4.96 -6.95
CA GLY A 107 5.98 -5.59 -8.26
C GLY A 107 4.64 -5.64 -8.99
N HIS A 108 3.60 -6.18 -8.33
CA HIS A 108 2.25 -6.25 -8.92
C HIS A 108 1.67 -4.87 -9.25
N TRP A 109 1.93 -3.84 -8.45
CA TRP A 109 1.49 -2.47 -8.78
C TRP A 109 2.23 -1.89 -9.99
N LEU A 110 3.53 -2.19 -10.13
CA LEU A 110 4.32 -1.75 -11.28
C LEU A 110 3.93 -2.48 -12.57
N ASP A 111 3.50 -3.75 -12.49
CA ASP A 111 2.98 -4.51 -13.63
C ASP A 111 1.68 -3.92 -14.21
N LEU A 112 0.98 -3.08 -13.45
CA LEU A 112 -0.21 -2.34 -13.91
C LEU A 112 0.13 -1.05 -14.68
N MET A 113 1.41 -0.69 -14.76
CA MET A 113 1.86 0.50 -15.46
C MET A 113 1.74 0.33 -16.98
N ASN A 114 1.07 1.27 -17.64
CA ASN A 114 0.96 1.27 -19.08
C ASN A 114 2.20 1.87 -19.78
N ILE A 115 2.21 1.83 -21.11
CA ILE A 115 3.32 2.36 -21.93
C ILE A 115 3.59 3.87 -21.74
N ASP A 116 2.61 4.62 -21.22
CA ASP A 116 2.72 6.05 -20.93
C ASP A 116 3.17 6.31 -19.48
N GLY A 117 3.46 5.26 -18.70
CA GLY A 117 3.85 5.36 -17.29
C GLY A 117 2.67 5.55 -16.33
N TRP A 118 1.43 5.40 -16.79
CA TRP A 118 0.23 5.59 -15.97
C TRP A 118 -0.21 4.28 -15.32
N ILE A 119 -0.54 4.37 -14.01
CA ILE A 119 -1.15 3.30 -13.23
C ILE A 119 -2.55 3.78 -12.77
N PRO A 120 -3.62 2.99 -12.94
CA PRO A 120 -4.93 3.38 -12.44
C PRO A 120 -4.93 3.55 -10.91
N ARG A 121 -5.49 4.66 -10.42
CA ARG A 121 -5.48 5.02 -8.99
C ARG A 121 -6.26 4.06 -8.09
N GLU A 122 -7.25 3.38 -8.64
CA GLU A 122 -8.20 2.49 -7.97
C GLU A 122 -8.39 1.27 -8.86
N GLN A 123 -8.20 0.08 -8.31
CA GLN A 123 -8.10 -1.17 -9.06
C GLN A 123 -9.34 -2.03 -8.82
N ILE A 124 -10.33 -1.90 -9.70
CA ILE A 124 -11.57 -2.68 -9.65
C ILE A 124 -11.41 -3.87 -10.61
N LEU A 125 -10.80 -4.94 -10.10
CA LEU A 125 -10.47 -6.15 -10.86
C LEU A 125 -11.45 -7.27 -10.49
N GLY A 126 -12.36 -7.59 -11.41
CA GLY A 126 -13.38 -8.63 -11.20
C GLY A 126 -14.66 -8.11 -10.57
N THR A 127 -15.67 -8.96 -10.49
CA THR A 127 -16.99 -8.62 -9.93
C THR A 127 -16.98 -8.45 -8.42
N GLU A 128 -16.03 -9.11 -7.76
CA GLU A 128 -15.83 -9.16 -6.32
C GLU A 128 -15.24 -7.86 -5.76
N ALA A 129 -14.67 -7.01 -6.63
CA ALA A 129 -14.07 -5.73 -6.27
C ALA A 129 -15.05 -4.53 -6.33
N LEU A 130 -16.30 -4.77 -6.76
CA LEU A 130 -17.36 -3.75 -6.91
C LEU A 130 -18.05 -3.40 -5.58
#